data_AF-M6HEI9-F1
#
_entry.id   AF-M6HEI9-F1
#
_cell.length_a   1.000
_cell.length_b   1.000
_cell.length_c   1.000
_cell.angle_alpha   90.00
_cell.angle_beta   90.00
_cell.angle_gamma   90.00
#
_symmetry.space_group_name_H-M   'P 1'
#
loop_
_entity.id
_entity.type
_entity.pdbx_description
1 polymer ?
#
loop_
_entity_poly.entity_id
_entity_poly.type
_entity_poly.pdbx_seq_one_letter_code
_entity_poly.pdbx_strand_id
1 'polypeptide(L)'
;MNSQKKNPPFPIDYKNGRISKWTNQEAQLCAVAICLEEMLDVKIQFGAIYHIQSKKRHDVEFSDSLRTLTIQTIEEIRKILRDKILPPPVSNRSLCKNCSLFDTCMPSSYSDLNFKEYLFRIKDSGGY
;
A
#
# COMPACT_ATOMS: atom_id res chain seq x y z
N MET A 1 -27.89 18.61 -26.55
CA MET A 1 -26.69 17.76 -26.31
C MET A 1 -27.15 16.54 -25.54
N ASN A 2 -27.10 15.36 -26.15
CA ASN A 2 -27.57 14.10 -25.55
C ASN A 2 -26.65 13.71 -24.38
N SER A 3 -27.15 13.86 -23.15
CA SER A 3 -26.49 13.31 -21.97
C SER A 3 -26.78 11.81 -21.93
N GLN A 4 -25.94 11.01 -22.59
CA GLN A 4 -25.96 9.56 -22.40
C GLN A 4 -25.67 9.29 -20.93
N LYS A 5 -26.60 8.65 -20.21
CA LYS A 5 -26.35 8.15 -18.85
C LYS A 5 -25.17 7.18 -18.92
N LYS A 6 -24.00 7.61 -18.46
CA LYS A 6 -22.84 6.74 -18.28
C LYS A 6 -23.13 5.84 -17.09
N ASN A 7 -23.24 4.53 -17.31
CA ASN A 7 -23.27 3.59 -16.21
C ASN A 7 -21.89 3.57 -15.55
N PRO A 8 -21.78 3.80 -14.24
CA PRO A 8 -20.50 3.78 -13.56
C PRO A 8 -19.89 2.36 -13.66
N PRO A 9 -18.58 2.24 -13.90
CA PRO A 9 -17.92 0.94 -13.93
C PRO A 9 -17.91 0.31 -12.54
N PHE A 10 -17.80 -1.02 -12.50
CA PHE A 10 -17.61 -1.78 -11.27
C PHE A 10 -16.17 -2.32 -11.22
N PRO A 11 -15.24 -1.65 -10.53
CA PRO A 11 -13.84 -2.04 -10.53
C PRO A 11 -13.63 -3.35 -9.75
N ILE A 12 -12.81 -4.24 -10.31
CA ILE A 12 -12.44 -5.52 -9.70
C ILE A 12 -10.91 -5.62 -9.63
N ASP A 13 -10.36 -5.78 -8.43
CA ASP A 13 -8.93 -6.04 -8.23
C ASP A 13 -8.68 -7.54 -8.05
N TYR A 14 -7.77 -8.09 -8.86
CA TYR A 14 -7.43 -9.51 -8.85
C TYR A 14 -6.16 -9.74 -8.04
N LYS A 15 -6.28 -10.51 -6.96
CA LYS A 15 -5.16 -10.83 -6.07
C LYS A 15 -4.72 -12.28 -6.20
N ASN A 16 -3.42 -12.45 -6.46
CA ASN A 16 -2.71 -13.73 -6.34
C ASN A 16 -2.12 -13.83 -4.93
N GLY A 17 -2.84 -14.48 -4.02
CA GLY A 17 -2.39 -14.71 -2.64
C GLY A 17 -3.53 -15.00 -1.68
N ARG A 18 -3.17 -15.39 -0.45
CA ARG A 18 -4.14 -15.60 0.63
C ARG A 18 -4.80 -14.27 1.01
N ILE A 19 -6.07 -14.37 1.40
CA ILE A 19 -6.81 -13.24 1.98
C ILE A 19 -6.07 -12.81 3.25
N SER A 20 -5.77 -11.52 3.35
CA SER A 20 -5.17 -10.90 4.53
C SER A 20 -6.20 -9.98 5.18
N LYS A 21 -6.07 -9.72 6.49
CA LYS A 21 -6.99 -8.84 7.24
C LYS A 21 -6.68 -7.34 7.09
N TRP A 22 -5.74 -6.98 6.22
CA TRP A 22 -5.26 -5.61 6.10
C TRP A 22 -6.17 -4.83 5.16
N THR A 23 -6.54 -3.61 5.56
CA THR A 23 -7.40 -2.69 4.78
C THR A 23 -6.71 -2.07 3.57
N ASN A 24 -5.46 -2.44 3.31
CA ASN A 24 -4.64 -1.85 2.24
C ASN A 24 -5.13 -2.24 0.84
N GLN A 25 -5.77 -3.40 0.70
CA GLN A 25 -6.32 -3.85 -0.59
C GLN A 25 -7.56 -3.03 -0.96
N GLU A 26 -8.41 -2.75 0.02
CA GLU A 26 -9.60 -1.90 -0.12
C GLU A 26 -9.21 -0.46 -0.42
N ALA A 27 -8.19 0.08 0.27
CA ALA A 27 -7.66 1.42 -0.02
C ALA A 27 -7.05 1.51 -1.43
N GLN A 28 -6.33 0.47 -1.86
CA GLN A 28 -5.80 0.38 -3.22
C GLN A 28 -6.91 0.37 -4.27
N LEU A 29 -7.95 -0.45 -4.08
CA LEU A 29 -9.10 -0.50 -4.98
C LEU A 29 -9.89 0.83 -4.97
N CYS A 30 -10.03 1.47 -3.81
CA CYS A 30 -10.65 2.79 -3.67
C CYS A 30 -9.89 3.86 -4.46
N ALA A 31 -8.55 3.83 -4.45
CA ALA A 31 -7.74 4.75 -5.26
C ALA A 31 -8.03 4.59 -6.76
N VAL A 32 -8.15 3.35 -7.24
CA VAL A 32 -8.56 3.07 -8.64
C VAL A 32 -9.95 3.62 -8.93
N ALA A 33 -10.90 3.44 -8.00
CA ALA A 33 -12.24 4.00 -8.16
C ALA A 33 -12.22 5.53 -8.28
N ILE A 34 -11.46 6.23 -7.43
CA ILE A 34 -11.30 7.69 -7.51
C ILE A 34 -10.76 8.11 -8.89
N CYS A 35 -9.72 7.43 -9.40
CA CYS A 35 -9.20 7.72 -10.74
C CYS A 35 -10.25 7.52 -11.83
N LEU A 36 -11.05 6.45 -11.76
CA LEU A 36 -12.12 6.20 -12.73
C LEU A 36 -13.25 7.24 -12.64
N GLU A 37 -13.60 7.67 -11.43
CA GLU A 37 -14.57 8.76 -11.20
C GLU A 37 -14.10 10.05 -11.89
N GLU A 38 -12.83 10.44 -11.71
CA GLU A 38 -12.22 11.63 -12.35
C GLU A 38 -12.18 11.51 -13.88
N MET A 39 -11.80 10.34 -14.40
CA MET A 39 -11.66 10.12 -15.85
C MET A 39 -13.00 10.09 -16.58
N LEU A 40 -14.05 9.57 -15.94
CA LEU A 40 -15.32 9.27 -16.60
C LEU A 40 -16.44 10.24 -16.21
N ASP A 41 -16.22 11.09 -15.21
CA ASP A 41 -17.23 11.99 -14.64
C ASP A 41 -18.46 11.21 -14.14
N VAL A 42 -18.20 10.22 -13.28
CA VAL A 42 -19.21 9.34 -12.68
C VAL A 42 -18.93 9.14 -11.19
N LYS A 43 -19.93 8.67 -10.43
CA LYS A 43 -19.76 8.22 -9.05
C LYS A 43 -19.71 6.70 -8.96
N ILE A 44 -18.70 6.15 -8.28
CA ILE A 44 -18.52 4.72 -8.05
C ILE A 44 -18.60 4.48 -6.54
N GLN A 45 -19.61 3.71 -6.11
CA GLN A 45 -19.84 3.42 -4.68
C GLN A 45 -19.29 2.06 -4.25
N PHE A 46 -19.10 1.14 -5.20
CA PHE A 46 -18.72 -0.23 -4.89
C PHE A 46 -17.71 -0.78 -5.90
N GLY A 47 -16.91 -1.72 -5.45
CA GLY A 47 -16.07 -2.59 -6.26
C GLY A 47 -15.93 -3.95 -5.61
N ALA A 48 -15.01 -4.78 -6.10
CA ALA A 48 -14.72 -6.05 -5.47
C ALA A 48 -13.25 -6.44 -5.55
N ILE A 49 -12.83 -7.28 -4.61
CA ILE A 49 -11.52 -7.92 -4.64
C ILE A 49 -11.75 -9.42 -4.85
N TYR A 50 -11.10 -9.97 -5.88
CA TYR A 50 -11.17 -11.38 -6.24
C TYR A 50 -9.84 -12.08 -5.95
N HIS A 51 -9.86 -13.08 -5.07
CA HIS A 51 -8.70 -13.89 -4.75
C HIS A 51 -8.69 -15.17 -5.58
N ILE A 52 -7.73 -15.27 -6.50
CA ILE A 52 -7.67 -16.36 -7.49
C ILE A 52 -7.46 -17.72 -6.82
N GLN A 53 -6.58 -17.80 -5.82
CA GLN A 53 -6.25 -19.06 -5.13
C GLN A 53 -7.44 -19.66 -4.37
N SER A 54 -8.24 -18.82 -3.69
CA SER A 54 -9.40 -19.27 -2.93
C SER A 54 -10.70 -19.25 -3.73
N LYS A 55 -10.68 -18.66 -4.94
CA LYS A 55 -11.85 -18.36 -5.78
C LYS A 55 -12.94 -17.57 -5.04
N LYS A 56 -12.53 -16.76 -4.05
CA LYS A 56 -13.44 -15.95 -3.24
C LYS A 56 -13.39 -14.50 -3.67
N ARG A 57 -14.57 -13.90 -3.74
CA ARG A 57 -14.79 -12.47 -3.92
C ARG A 57 -15.32 -11.89 -2.61
N HIS A 58 -14.91 -10.67 -2.28
CA HIS A 58 -15.67 -9.84 -1.37
C HIS A 58 -15.92 -8.48 -2.01
N ASP A 59 -17.09 -7.93 -1.74
CA ASP A 59 -17.45 -6.59 -2.18
C ASP A 59 -16.88 -5.55 -1.23
N VAL A 60 -16.49 -4.41 -1.79
CA VAL A 60 -15.91 -3.29 -1.08
C VAL A 60 -16.81 -2.09 -1.31
N GLU A 61 -17.36 -1.54 -0.23
CA GLU A 61 -18.03 -0.25 -0.25
C GLU A 61 -16.98 0.88 -0.13
N PHE A 62 -17.01 1.83 -1.06
CA PHE A 62 -16.15 3.01 -1.03
C PHE A 62 -16.74 4.09 -0.13
N SER A 63 -16.86 3.76 1.16
CA SER A 63 -17.35 4.64 2.20
C SER A 63 -16.50 5.91 2.35
N ASP A 64 -17.07 6.94 2.99
CA ASP A 64 -16.34 8.18 3.26
C ASP A 64 -15.10 7.95 4.12
N SER A 65 -15.14 7.00 5.06
CA SER A 65 -13.97 6.63 5.87
C SER A 65 -12.88 5.97 5.04
N LEU A 66 -13.22 5.06 4.13
CA LEU A 66 -12.26 4.42 3.24
C LEU A 66 -11.65 5.43 2.25
N ARG A 67 -12.46 6.35 1.73
CA ARG A 67 -12.01 7.45 0.86
C ARG A 67 -11.05 8.38 1.59
N THR A 68 -11.41 8.78 2.81
CA THR A 68 -10.56 9.63 3.66
C THR A 68 -9.22 8.96 3.93
N LEU A 69 -9.22 7.68 4.35
CA LEU A 69 -7.99 6.91 4.55
C LEU A 69 -7.14 6.85 3.27
N THR A 70 -7.78 6.60 2.12
CA THR A 70 -7.10 6.49 0.83
C THR A 70 -6.43 7.80 0.44
N ILE A 71 -7.14 8.93 0.53
CA ILE A 71 -6.62 10.26 0.20
C ILE A 71 -5.49 10.65 1.15
N GLN A 72 -5.66 10.43 2.46
CA GLN A 72 -4.62 10.71 3.45
C GLN A 72 -3.34 9.91 3.16
N THR A 73 -3.50 8.61 2.88
CA THR A 73 -2.37 7.73 2.54
C THR A 73 -1.65 8.22 1.27
N ILE A 74 -2.39 8.63 0.24
CA ILE A 74 -1.81 9.19 -0.99
C ILE A 74 -1.01 10.46 -0.68
N GLU A 75 -1.55 11.37 0.13
CA GLU A 75 -0.85 12.60 0.48
C GLU A 75 0.40 12.37 1.33
N GLU A 76 0.37 11.43 2.27
CA GLU A 76 1.55 11.02 3.04
C GLU A 76 2.65 10.44 2.15
N ILE A 77 2.28 9.54 1.23
CA ILE A 77 3.24 8.97 0.26
C ILE A 77 3.83 10.08 -0.60
N ARG A 78 3.00 10.99 -1.13
CA ARG A 78 3.46 12.12 -1.93
C ARG A 78 4.40 13.02 -1.15
N LYS A 79 4.12 13.26 0.14
CA LYS A 79 4.99 14.03 1.03
C LYS A 79 6.35 13.36 1.20
N ILE A 80 6.39 12.05 1.47
CA ILE A 80 7.64 11.29 1.59
C ILE A 80 8.47 11.39 0.30
N LEU A 81 7.84 11.25 -0.86
CA LEU A 81 8.51 11.32 -2.16
C LEU A 81 9.08 12.73 -2.45
N ARG A 82 8.34 13.78 -2.11
CA ARG A 82 8.79 15.18 -2.29
C ARG A 82 9.95 15.53 -1.35
N ASP A 83 9.79 15.23 -0.07
CA ASP A 83 10.73 15.67 0.97
C ASP A 83 11.97 14.77 1.05
N LYS A 84 11.87 13.54 0.52
CA LYS A 84 12.88 12.47 0.62
C LYS A 84 13.24 12.12 2.07
N ILE A 85 12.31 12.36 3.00
CA ILE A 85 12.43 12.00 4.41
C ILE A 85 11.55 10.77 4.65
N LEU A 86 12.19 9.65 5.03
CA LEU A 86 11.49 8.43 5.39
C LEU A 86 10.82 8.57 6.78
N PRO A 87 9.66 7.93 7.00
CA PRO A 87 9.08 7.84 8.33
C PRO A 87 10.01 7.07 9.29
N PRO A 88 9.87 7.27 10.61
CA PRO A 88 10.64 6.50 11.58
C PRO A 88 10.36 5.00 11.43
N PRO A 89 11.31 4.14 11.83
CA PRO A 89 11.13 2.70 11.77
C PRO A 89 9.86 2.25 12.50
N VAL A 90 9.11 1.32 11.90
CA VAL A 90 7.94 0.74 12.55
C VAL A 90 8.33 -0.07 13.79
N SER A 91 7.52 0.03 14.84
CA SER A 91 7.68 -0.75 16.07
C SER A 91 7.39 -2.23 15.85
N ASN A 92 6.40 -2.55 15.00
CA ASN A 92 6.07 -3.92 14.65
C ASN A 92 7.11 -4.53 13.70
N ARG A 93 8.15 -5.15 14.28
CA ARG A 93 9.24 -5.80 13.53
C ARG A 93 8.80 -6.97 12.66
N SER A 94 7.61 -7.56 12.88
CA SER A 94 7.11 -8.65 12.03
C SER A 94 6.88 -8.22 10.58
N LEU A 95 6.66 -6.92 10.33
CA LEU A 95 6.50 -6.35 9.00
C LEU A 95 7.82 -6.33 8.20
N CYS A 96 8.96 -6.31 8.89
CA CYS A 96 10.27 -6.33 8.25
C CYS A 96 10.57 -7.69 7.60
N LYS A 97 10.08 -8.80 8.18
CA LYS A 97 10.47 -10.18 7.81
C LYS A 97 10.30 -10.50 6.32
N ASN A 98 9.26 -9.94 5.68
CA ASN A 98 8.97 -10.16 4.26
C ASN A 98 9.08 -8.87 3.44
N CYS A 99 9.71 -7.83 3.99
CA CYS A 99 9.89 -6.56 3.28
C CYS A 99 10.97 -6.72 2.23
N SER A 100 10.68 -6.36 0.98
CA SER A 100 11.66 -6.36 -0.12
C SER A 100 12.84 -5.40 0.12
N LEU A 101 12.68 -4.45 1.05
CA LEU A 101 13.72 -3.50 1.43
C LEU A 101 14.51 -3.95 2.68
N PHE A 102 14.32 -5.18 3.19
CA PHE A 102 14.94 -5.61 4.45
C PHE A 102 16.45 -5.41 4.47
N ASP A 103 17.16 -5.88 3.44
CA ASP A 103 18.62 -5.80 3.37
C ASP A 103 19.13 -4.37 3.26
N THR A 104 18.44 -3.51 2.50
CA THR A 104 18.81 -2.10 2.35
C THR A 104 18.44 -1.26 3.57
N CYS A 105 17.31 -1.57 4.21
CA CYS A 105 16.81 -0.86 5.39
C CYS A 105 17.61 -1.22 6.66
N MET A 106 18.17 -2.44 6.72
CA MET A 106 18.95 -2.97 7.84
C MET A 106 18.25 -2.74 9.20
N PRO A 107 17.02 -3.25 9.40
CA PRO A 107 16.21 -2.91 10.58
C PRO A 107 16.84 -3.33 11.91
N SER A 108 17.69 -4.35 11.93
CA SER A 108 18.44 -4.78 13.13
C SER A 108 19.45 -3.72 13.59
N SER A 109 20.01 -2.94 12.67
CA SER A 109 20.98 -1.88 12.98
C SER A 109 20.34 -0.66 13.67
N TYR A 110 18.99 -0.59 13.69
CA TYR A 110 18.24 0.44 14.41
C TYR A 110 17.89 0.06 15.85
N SER A 111 17.94 -1.23 16.24
CA SER A 111 17.67 -1.67 17.62
C SER A 111 18.91 -1.64 18.51
N ASP A 112 20.09 -1.76 17.92
CA ASP A 112 21.34 -1.70 18.64
C ASP A 112 21.86 -0.26 18.62
N LEU A 113 21.84 0.40 19.77
CA LEU A 113 22.47 1.70 20.01
C LEU A 113 24.00 1.69 19.82
N ASN A 114 24.57 0.70 19.13
CA ASN A 114 25.98 0.63 18.79
C ASN A 114 26.19 0.46 17.28
N PHE A 115 25.70 1.44 16.51
CA PHE A 115 25.98 1.60 15.08
C PHE A 115 27.49 1.49 14.75
N LYS A 116 28.38 1.85 15.69
CA LYS A 116 29.83 1.69 15.56
C LYS A 116 30.24 0.21 15.46
N GLU A 117 29.69 -0.67 16.29
CA GLU A 117 30.05 -2.10 16.32
C GLU A 117 29.62 -2.84 15.05
N TYR A 118 28.47 -2.48 14.47
CA TYR A 118 27.99 -3.04 13.21
C TYR A 118 28.90 -2.68 12.02
N LEU A 119 29.37 -1.42 11.96
CA LEU A 119 30.29 -0.98 10.91
C LEU A 119 31.66 -1.67 10.96
N PHE A 120 32.15 -2.03 12.15
CA PHE A 120 33.42 -2.75 12.28
C PHE A 120 33.31 -4.19 11.78
N ARG A 121 32.19 -4.89 12.02
CA ARG A 121 32.01 -6.28 11.55
C ARG A 121 31.99 -6.43 10.02
N ILE A 122 31.50 -5.42 9.29
CA ILE A 122 31.47 -5.45 7.82
C ILE A 122 32.88 -5.29 7.23
N LYS A 123 33.76 -4.50 7.86
CA LYS A 123 35.14 -4.32 7.38
C LYS A 123 36.01 -5.57 7.51
N ASP A 124 35.66 -6.47 8.43
CA ASP A 124 36.40 -7.72 8.66
C ASP A 124 35.91 -8.91 7.81
N SER A 125 34.78 -8.77 7.12
CA SER A 125 34.26 -9.79 6.18
C SER A 125 34.54 -9.37 4.74
N GLY A 126 35.84 -9.31 4.42
CA GLY A 126 36.39 -8.91 3.13
C GLY A 126 35.57 -9.39 1.92
N GLY A 127 35.14 -8.44 1.12
CA GLY A 127 34.32 -8.68 -0.06
C GLY A 127 34.08 -7.42 -0.88
N TYR A 128 35.16 -6.71 -1.25
CA TYR A 128 35.46 -6.11 -2.55
C TYR A 128 36.97 -5.84 -2.62
#